data_AF-A0A4P8XY28-F1
#
_entry.id   AF-A0A4P8XY28-F1
#
_cell.length_a   1.000
_cell.length_b   1.000
_cell.length_c   1.000
_cell.angle_alpha   90.00
_cell.angle_beta   90.00
_cell.angle_gamma   90.00
#
_symmetry.space_group_name_H-M   'P 1'
#
loop_
_entity.id
_entity.type
_entity.pdbx_description
1 polymer ?
#
loop_
_entity_poly.entity_id
_entity_poly.type
_entity_poly.pdbx_seq_one_letter_code
_entity_poly.pdbx_strand_id
1 'polypeptide(L)' 'MKTVVVEHTLPEEEKVCPNCNEQLEVIGKEVKKTLKIKPAEVIIQEDVYYTYACKNCEKNGIETPIVKHHRKSQ' A
#
# COMPACT_ATOMS: atom_id res chain seq x y z
N MET A 1 -23.20 -12.23 3.11
CA MET A 1 -22.25 -11.48 2.24
C MET A 1 -20.88 -11.58 2.89
N LYS A 2 -19.90 -12.17 2.20
CA LYS A 2 -18.55 -12.42 2.74
C LYS A 2 -17.62 -11.28 2.32
N THR A 3 -16.77 -10.79 3.21
CA THR A 3 -15.72 -9.83 2.85
C THR A 3 -14.36 -10.51 2.94
N VAL A 4 -13.52 -10.32 1.92
CA VAL A 4 -12.13 -10.82 1.88
C VAL A 4 -11.22 -9.64 1.70
N VAL A 5 -10.26 -9.47 2.62
CA VAL A 5 -9.26 -8.40 2.55
C VAL A 5 -8.00 -8.95 1.90
N VAL A 6 -7.46 -8.21 0.92
CA VAL A 6 -6.19 -8.52 0.27
C VAL A 6 -5.27 -7.33 0.45
N GLU A 7 -4.17 -7.53 1.18
CA GLU A 7 -3.21 -6.47 1.47
C GLU A 7 -2.09 -6.44 0.42
N HIS A 8 -1.85 -5.26 -0.13
CA HIS A 8 -0.82 -5.00 -1.13
C HIS A 8 0.24 -4.07 -0.54
N THR A 9 1.34 -4.64 -0.08
CA THR A 9 2.47 -3.92 0.52
C THR A 9 3.69 -3.92 -0.41
N LEU A 10 4.61 -2.98 -0.21
CA LEU A 10 5.94 -3.08 -0.81
C LEU A 10 6.68 -4.32 -0.28
N PRO A 11 7.58 -4.92 -1.08
CA PRO A 11 8.57 -5.88 -0.58
C PRO A 11 9.42 -5.27 0.54
N GLU A 12 9.95 -6.08 1.44
CA GLU A 12 10.74 -5.58 2.58
C GLU A 12 11.99 -4.82 2.13
N GLU A 13 12.62 -5.27 1.04
CA GLU A 13 13.77 -4.62 0.42
C GLU A 13 13.47 -3.20 -0.07
N GLU A 14 12.22 -2.93 -0.47
CA GLU A 14 11.75 -1.63 -0.95
C GLU A 14 11.19 -0.73 0.17
N LYS A 15 11.10 -1.23 1.42
CA LYS A 15 10.66 -0.45 2.59
C LYS A 15 11.79 0.36 3.23
N VAL A 16 12.88 0.57 2.50
CA VAL A 16 14.02 1.38 2.93
C VAL A 16 14.11 2.63 2.07
N CYS A 17 14.27 3.78 2.72
CA CYS A 17 14.39 5.05 2.05
C CYS A 17 15.70 5.10 1.23
N PRO A 18 15.65 5.38 -0.09
CA PRO A 18 16.86 5.43 -0.91
C PRO A 18 17.77 6.61 -0.58
N ASN A 19 17.26 7.65 0.12
CA ASN A 19 18.00 8.87 0.40
C ASN A 19 18.76 8.84 1.74
N CYS A 20 18.20 8.21 2.77
CA CYS A 20 18.78 8.19 4.12
C CYS A 20 18.89 6.79 4.73
N ASN A 21 18.49 5.76 3.99
CA ASN A 21 18.60 4.36 4.38
C ASN A 21 17.80 3.96 5.64
N GLU A 22 16.87 4.81 6.07
CA GLU A 22 15.92 4.52 7.15
C GLU A 22 14.66 3.80 6.65
N GLN A 23 13.92 3.17 7.56
CA GLN A 23 12.66 2.51 7.21
C GLN A 23 11.59 3.52 6.79
N LEU A 24 10.90 3.21 5.70
CA LEU A 24 9.72 3.97 5.27
C LEU A 24 8.52 3.64 6.16
N GLU A 25 7.76 4.67 6.52
CA GLU A 25 6.54 4.52 7.32
C GLU A 25 5.29 4.61 6.43
N VAL A 26 4.25 3.86 6.80
CA VAL A 26 2.94 3.98 6.16
C VAL A 26 2.35 5.34 6.53
N ILE A 27 2.08 6.15 5.51
CA ILE A 27 1.43 7.47 5.68
C ILE A 27 -0.02 7.46 5.20
N GLY A 28 -0.43 6.43 4.47
CA GLY A 28 -1.79 6.34 3.96
C GLY A 28 -2.11 4.97 3.41
N LYS A 29 -3.40 4.73 3.19
CA LYS A 29 -3.90 3.54 2.51
C LYS A 29 -5.03 3.89 1.57
N GLU A 30 -5.09 3.20 0.44
CA GLU A 30 -6.22 3.23 -0.50
C GLU A 30 -6.95 1.89 -0.44
N VAL A 31 -8.27 1.91 -0.31
CA VAL A 31 -9.10 0.69 -0.28
C VAL A 31 -9.97 0.64 -1.53
N LYS A 32 -9.81 -0.41 -2.35
CA LYS A 32 -10.66 -0.69 -3.50
C LYS A 32 -11.59 -1.85 -3.19
N LYS A 33 -12.90 -1.60 -3.18
CA LYS A 33 -13.91 -2.65 -3.00
C LYS A 33 -14.39 -3.17 -4.35
N THR A 34 -14.35 -4.48 -4.54
CA THR A 34 -14.81 -5.16 -5.75
C THR A 34 -15.82 -6.22 -5.39
N LEU A 35 -16.98 -6.21 -6.03
CA LEU A 35 -17.97 -7.28 -5.88
C LEU A 35 -17.58 -8.48 -6.74
N LYS A 36 -17.31 -9.62 -6.12
CA LYS A 36 -17.04 -10.90 -6.77
C LYS A 36 -18.23 -11.82 -6.59
N ILE A 37 -18.88 -12.17 -7.70
CA ILE A 37 -20.00 -13.10 -7.72
C ILE A 37 -19.47 -14.46 -8.15
N LYS A 38 -19.57 -15.44 -7.27
CA LYS A 38 -19.44 -16.86 -7.57
C LYS A 38 -20.84 -17.47 -7.54
N PRO A 39 -21.11 -18.58 -8.26
CA PRO A 39 -22.48 -19.09 -8.45
C PRO A 39 -23.34 -19.20 -7.18
N ALA A 40 -22.75 -19.52 -6.03
CA ALA A 40 -23.43 -19.63 -4.74
C ALA A 40 -23.01 -18.57 -3.70
N GLU A 41 -22.09 -17.66 -4.04
CA GLU A 41 -21.49 -16.73 -3.07
C GLU A 41 -21.28 -15.33 -3.65
N VAL A 42 -21.76 -14.31 -2.92
CA VAL A 42 -21.41 -12.92 -3.19
C VAL A 42 -20.35 -12.47 -2.18
N ILE A 43 -19.18 -12.10 -2.69
CA ILE A 43 -18.00 -11.72 -1.92
C ILE A 43 -17.64 -10.27 -2.23
N ILE A 44 -17.46 -9.44 -1.21
CA ILE A 44 -16.76 -8.16 -1.37
C ILE A 44 -15.26 -8.44 -1.19
N GLN A 45 -14.47 -8.19 -2.21
CA GLN A 45 -13.02 -8.13 -2.05
C GLN A 45 -12.61 -6.69 -1.75
N GLU A 46 -11.91 -6.47 -0.65
CA GLU A 46 -11.30 -5.19 -0.30
C GLU A 46 -9.79 -5.28 -0.51
N ASP A 47 -9.31 -4.71 -1.62
CA ASP A 47 -7.88 -4.60 -1.90
C ASP A 47 -7.32 -3.34 -1.23
N VAL A 48 -6.42 -3.51 -0.28
CA VAL A 48 -5.81 -2.42 0.52
C VAL A 48 -4.39 -2.16 0.03
N TYR A 49 -4.13 -0.94 -0.44
CA TYR A 49 -2.84 -0.51 -0.96
C TYR A 49 -2.20 0.50 -0.01
N TYR A 50 -0.98 0.23 0.42
CA TYR A 50 -0.27 1.11 1.33
C TYR A 50 0.60 2.14 0.60
N THR A 51 0.61 3.36 1.12
CA THR A 51 1.51 4.44 0.69
C THR A 51 2.54 4.68 1.77
N TYR A 52 3.80 4.76 1.36
CA TYR A 52 4.95 4.86 2.27
C TYR A 52 5.70 6.18 2.03
N ALA A 53 6.24 6.77 3.09
CA ALA A 53 7.13 7.92 3.01
C ALA A 53 8.18 7.87 4.12
N CYS A 54 9.31 8.55 3.89
CA CYS A 54 10.35 8.68 4.89
C CYS A 54 10.10 9.88 5.81
N LYS A 55 9.68 9.64 7.05
CA LYS A 55 9.48 10.73 8.04
C LYS A 55 10.78 11.41 8.45
N ASN A 56 11.91 10.71 8.40
CA ASN A 56 13.21 11.33 8.68
C ASN A 56 13.61 12.32 7.59
N CYS A 57 13.33 11.99 6.32
CA CYS A 57 13.54 12.94 5.23
C CYS A 57 12.65 14.18 5.37
N GLU A 58 11.37 13.97 5.71
CA GLU A 58 10.40 15.04 5.93
C GLU A 58 10.86 16.00 7.04
N LYS A 59 11.33 15.47 8.17
CA LYS A 59 11.80 16.25 9.31
C LYS A 59 13.07 17.04 9.04
N ASN A 60 13.99 16.50 8.24
CA ASN A 60 15.30 17.09 7.98
C ASN A 60 15.31 18.01 6.75
N GLY A 61 14.16 18.24 6.10
CA GLY A 61 14.06 19.13 4.94
C GLY A 61 14.79 18.63 3.69
N ILE A 62 15.13 17.33 3.66
CA ILE A 62 15.65 16.66 2.46
C ILE A 62 14.46 16.15 1.62
N GLU A 63 14.65 16.05 0.31
CA GLU A 63 13.60 15.60 -0.60
C GLU A 63 13.02 14.27 -0.11
N THR A 64 11.70 14.25 0.17
CA THR A 64 11.03 13.12 0.80
C THR A 64 10.46 12.21 -0.29
N PRO A 65 11.01 11.00 -0.47
CA PRO A 65 10.48 10.08 -1.45
C PRO A 65 9.12 9.55 -0.99
N ILE A 66 8.10 9.75 -1.81
CA ILE A 66 6.77 9.15 -1.63
C ILE A 66 6.70 7.93 -2.55
N VAL A 67 6.64 6.74 -1.95
CA VAL A 67 6.55 5.48 -2.70
C VAL A 67 5.15 4.91 -2.56
N LYS A 68 4.51 4.69 -3.71
CA LYS A 68 3.21 4.02 -3.80
C LYS A 68 3.43 2.62 -4.36
N HIS A 69 2.68 1.64 -3.86
CA HIS A 69 2.69 0.33 -4.47
C HIS A 69 2.20 0.42 -5.92
N HIS A 70 2.98 -0.13 -6.87
CA HIS A 70 2.66 -0.09 -8.28
C HIS A 70 1.41 -0.93 -8.57
N ARG A 71 0.32 -0.25 -8.92
CA ARG A 71 -0.94 -0.86 -9.33
C ARG A 71 -0.72 -1.58 -10.66
N LYS A 72 -0.47 -2.89 -10.65
CA LYS A 72 -0.63 -3.68 -11.88
C LYS A 72 -2.11 -3.66 -12.22
N SER A 73 -2.49 -2.91 -13.25
CA SER A 73 -3.83 -2.97 -13.83
C SER A 73 -3.99 -4.38 -14.41
N GLN A 74 -4.54 -5.29 -13.62
CA GLN A 74 -5.07 -6.57 -14.09
C GLN A 74 -6.46 -6.35 -14.69
#